data_AF-A0A2N4XZZ1-F1
#
_entry.id   AF-A0A2N4XZZ1-F1
#
_cell.length_a   1.000
_cell.length_b   1.000
_cell.length_c   1.000
_cell.angle_alpha   90.00
_cell.angle_beta   90.00
_cell.angle_gamma   90.00
#
_symmetry.space_group_name_H-M   'P 1'
#
loop_
_entity.id
_entity.type
_entity.pdbx_description
1 polymer ?
#
loop_
_entity_poly.entity_id
_entity_poly.type
_entity_poly.pdbx_seq_one_letter_code
_entity_poly.pdbx_strand_id
1 'polypeptide(L)'
;MTNKKVVGEKDWTQLEVAIGHKFADRDRLMRALTHASAQVSRGKKGDYERLEFLGDRVLGLCVAEMLFTTFRDAAEGELSVRFNQLVSAEACASVADEMELHRFIRTGSDVKKITAKNMLNVRADVVESLIAAIYLEAGLEAARGFILKYWQGRAARADGARRDAKTELQEWTHARYGAPPNYKVADRSGPDHDPRFTVIVEIPGLKPEIGIDRSKRAAEQVAATKILEREGVWAKPSDAN
;
A
#
# COMPACT_ATOMS: atom_id res chain seq x y z
N MET A 1 16.72 23.25 -8.15
CA MET A 1 17.80 23.25 -7.13
C MET A 1 17.21 22.67 -5.85
N THR A 2 17.38 21.36 -5.60
CA THR A 2 16.91 20.73 -4.36
C THR A 2 18.06 20.70 -3.38
N ASN A 3 17.97 21.55 -2.37
CA ASN A 3 18.86 21.62 -1.23
C ASN A 3 18.78 20.26 -0.49
N LYS A 4 19.71 19.34 -0.77
CA LYS A 4 19.81 18.06 -0.02
C LYS A 4 20.25 18.43 1.40
N LYS A 5 19.28 18.68 2.28
CA LYS A 5 19.52 18.90 3.70
C LYS A 5 20.29 17.67 4.19
N VAL A 6 21.53 17.86 4.64
CA VAL A 6 22.36 16.77 5.15
C VAL A 6 21.67 16.23 6.40
N VAL A 7 21.28 14.96 6.37
CA VAL A 7 20.64 14.28 7.51
C VAL A 7 21.61 14.34 8.70
N GLY A 8 21.19 15.01 9.77
CA GLY A 8 22.00 15.18 10.98
C GLY A 8 21.73 14.13 12.04
N GLU A 9 22.56 14.09 13.09
CA GLU A 9 22.42 13.16 14.22
C GLU A 9 21.04 13.23 14.90
N LYS A 10 20.44 14.43 14.95
CA LYS A 10 19.08 14.64 15.48
C LYS A 10 18.01 13.95 14.63
N ASP A 11 18.18 13.96 13.31
CA ASP A 11 17.24 13.30 12.38
C ASP A 11 17.30 11.78 12.55
N TRP A 12 18.50 11.21 12.72
CA TRP A 12 18.67 9.78 13.01
C TRP A 12 18.03 9.38 14.34
N THR A 13 18.21 10.20 15.38
CA THR A 13 17.57 9.98 16.69
C THR A 13 16.04 9.99 16.55
N GLN A 14 15.48 10.94 15.79
CA GLN A 14 14.04 11.00 15.54
C GLN A 14 13.54 9.76 14.78
N LEU A 15 14.31 9.28 13.80
CA LEU A 15 13.97 8.07 13.06
C LEU A 15 13.98 6.83 13.97
N GLU A 16 14.98 6.67 14.83
CA GLU A 16 15.03 5.57 15.82
C GLU A 16 13.83 5.62 16.79
N VAL A 17 13.41 6.81 17.20
CA VAL A 17 12.19 7.00 18.02
C VAL A 17 10.93 6.63 17.23
N ALA A 18 10.84 7.04 15.96
CA ALA A 18 9.72 6.66 15.09
C ALA A 18 9.67 5.14 14.88
N ILE A 19 10.82 4.49 14.72
CA ILE A 19 10.94 3.03 14.65
C ILE A 19 10.56 2.37 15.98
N GLY A 20 10.85 3.02 17.11
CA GLY A 20 10.72 2.42 18.43
C GLY A 20 11.87 1.47 18.78
N HIS A 21 12.98 1.54 18.03
CA HIS A 21 14.19 0.74 18.23
C HIS A 21 15.43 1.59 17.95
N LYS A 22 16.43 1.50 18.82
CA LYS A 22 17.72 2.18 18.67
C LYS A 22 18.74 1.20 18.11
N PHE A 23 19.34 1.54 16.97
CA PHE A 23 20.22 0.61 16.28
C PHE A 23 21.62 0.58 16.92
N ALA A 24 22.12 -0.63 17.20
CA ALA A 24 23.51 -0.81 17.58
C ALA A 24 24.43 -0.70 16.35
N ASP A 25 24.02 -1.32 15.24
CA ASP A 25 24.70 -1.25 13.94
C ASP A 25 23.99 -0.23 13.02
N ARG A 26 24.45 1.03 13.06
CA ARG A 26 23.93 2.09 12.18
C ARG A 26 24.13 1.78 10.70
N ASP A 27 25.14 1.00 10.32
CA ASP A 27 25.34 0.62 8.92
C ASP A 27 24.24 -0.32 8.43
N ARG A 28 23.59 -1.09 9.32
CA ARG A 28 22.40 -1.88 8.98
C ARG A 28 21.21 -0.99 8.62
N LEU A 29 20.92 0.01 9.46
CA LEU A 29 19.85 0.97 9.19
C LEU A 29 20.13 1.75 7.91
N MET A 30 21.37 2.22 7.70
CA MET A 30 21.72 2.93 6.47
C MET A 30 21.58 2.05 5.22
N ARG A 31 21.94 0.76 5.29
CA ARG A 31 21.75 -0.20 4.19
C ARG A 31 20.28 -0.38 3.84
N ALA A 32 19.40 -0.53 4.84
CA ALA A 32 17.96 -0.66 4.63
C ALA A 32 17.34 0.54 3.91
N LEU A 33 17.96 1.72 4.01
CA LEU A 33 17.52 2.96 3.38
C LEU A 33 18.28 3.28 2.08
N THR A 34 19.11 2.35 1.56
CA THR A 34 19.96 2.59 0.39
C THR A 34 19.45 1.83 -0.84
N HIS A 35 18.95 2.58 -1.82
CA HIS A 35 18.52 2.04 -3.11
C HIS A 35 19.71 1.60 -3.97
N ALA A 36 19.53 0.57 -4.80
CA ALA A 36 20.56 0.02 -5.68
C ALA A 36 21.25 1.09 -6.56
N SER A 37 20.50 2.09 -7.05
CA SER A 37 21.04 3.21 -7.85
C SER A 37 22.08 4.07 -7.13
N ALA A 38 22.16 4.05 -5.80
CA ALA A 38 23.17 4.80 -5.05
C ALA A 38 24.61 4.25 -5.27
N GLN A 39 24.74 3.03 -5.80
CA GLN A 39 26.02 2.36 -6.04
C GLN A 39 26.54 2.68 -7.45
N VAL A 40 27.46 3.64 -7.58
CA VAL A 40 28.19 3.92 -8.85
C VAL A 40 29.67 3.52 -8.76
N SER A 41 30.20 3.16 -7.58
CA SER A 41 31.60 2.77 -7.47
C SER A 41 31.86 1.66 -6.44
N ARG A 42 32.52 0.59 -6.93
CA ARG A 42 33.26 -0.43 -6.19
C ARG A 42 32.44 -1.45 -5.37
N GLY A 43 31.74 -2.35 -6.07
CA GLY A 43 31.65 -3.78 -5.70
C GLY A 43 31.09 -4.17 -4.31
N LYS A 44 30.52 -3.24 -3.53
CA LYS A 44 29.89 -3.55 -2.24
C LYS A 44 28.40 -3.87 -2.43
N LYS A 45 28.03 -5.11 -2.12
CA LYS A 45 26.66 -5.64 -2.05
C LYS A 45 25.91 -5.06 -0.84
N GLY A 46 25.45 -3.81 -0.91
CA GLY A 46 24.93 -3.07 0.25
C GLY A 46 23.66 -2.27 -0.01
N ASP A 47 22.90 -2.61 -1.04
CA ASP A 47 21.53 -2.11 -1.19
C ASP A 47 20.54 -2.89 -0.33
N TYR A 48 19.29 -2.46 -0.38
CA TYR A 48 18.23 -3.01 0.46
C TYR A 48 17.56 -4.27 -0.11
N GLU A 49 17.84 -4.70 -1.35
CA GLU A 49 17.03 -5.72 -2.06
C GLU A 49 16.91 -7.05 -1.30
N ARG A 50 17.99 -7.50 -0.65
CA ARG A 50 17.95 -8.72 0.18
C ARG A 50 17.22 -8.52 1.50
N LEU A 51 17.23 -7.29 2.02
CA LEU A 51 16.49 -6.93 3.23
C LEU A 51 15.01 -6.84 2.92
N GLU A 52 14.62 -6.19 1.82
CA GLU A 52 13.24 -6.14 1.30
C GLU A 52 12.63 -7.54 1.25
N PHE A 53 13.29 -8.48 0.56
CA PHE A 53 12.83 -9.86 0.47
C PHE A 53 12.52 -10.48 1.84
N LEU A 54 13.42 -10.32 2.82
CA LEU A 54 13.20 -10.86 4.16
C LEU A 54 12.07 -10.10 4.90
N GLY A 55 12.04 -8.79 4.72
CA GLY A 55 11.15 -7.86 5.38
C GLY A 55 9.70 -8.10 5.02
N ASP A 56 9.41 -8.32 3.75
CA ASP A 56 8.09 -8.69 3.25
C ASP A 56 7.54 -9.95 3.95
N ARG A 57 8.37 -10.99 4.14
CA ARG A 57 7.93 -12.21 4.84
C ARG A 57 7.71 -11.99 6.33
N VAL A 58 8.53 -11.16 6.97
CA VAL A 58 8.34 -10.80 8.39
C VAL A 58 7.05 -9.97 8.55
N LEU A 59 6.81 -9.01 7.65
CA LEU A 59 5.57 -8.24 7.59
C LEU A 59 4.37 -9.17 7.39
N GLY A 60 4.43 -10.06 6.40
CA GLY A 60 3.39 -11.02 6.10
C GLY A 60 3.03 -11.90 7.30
N LEU A 61 4.02 -12.48 7.98
CA LEU A 61 3.74 -13.28 9.18
C LEU A 61 3.01 -12.46 10.26
N CYS A 62 3.51 -11.26 10.57
CA CYS A 62 2.94 -10.43 11.64
C CYS A 62 1.53 -9.93 11.29
N VAL A 63 1.29 -9.55 10.03
CA VAL A 63 -0.03 -9.10 9.57
C VAL A 63 -1.03 -10.25 9.55
N ALA A 64 -0.63 -11.44 9.08
CA ALA A 64 -1.48 -12.61 9.10
C ALA A 64 -1.90 -12.99 10.53
N GLU A 65 -0.96 -12.99 11.47
CA GLU A 65 -1.25 -13.25 12.89
C GLU A 65 -2.17 -12.17 13.50
N MET A 66 -1.92 -10.90 13.20
CA MET A 66 -2.77 -9.78 13.64
C MET A 66 -4.20 -9.93 13.11
N LEU A 67 -4.39 -10.27 11.85
CA LEU A 67 -5.73 -10.46 11.26
C LEU A 67 -6.44 -11.67 11.85
N PHE A 68 -5.74 -12.80 11.97
CA PHE A 68 -6.28 -14.03 12.54
C PHE A 68 -6.78 -13.84 13.98
N THR A 69 -6.04 -13.06 14.79
CA THR A 69 -6.42 -12.76 16.17
C THR A 69 -7.52 -11.71 16.28
N THR A 70 -7.54 -10.71 15.39
CA THR A 70 -8.50 -9.60 15.42
C THR A 70 -9.88 -10.01 14.88
N PHE A 71 -9.91 -10.76 13.78
CA PHE A 71 -11.14 -11.12 13.06
C PHE A 71 -11.43 -12.62 13.18
N ARG A 72 -11.70 -13.08 14.41
CA ARG A 72 -11.84 -14.51 14.73
C ARG A 72 -12.96 -15.24 13.98
N ASP A 73 -14.00 -14.50 13.58
CA ASP A 73 -15.16 -15.05 12.89
C ASP A 73 -15.10 -14.82 11.36
N ALA A 74 -14.05 -14.16 10.85
CA ALA A 74 -13.91 -13.91 9.42
C ALA A 74 -13.49 -15.18 8.67
N ALA A 75 -14.08 -15.39 7.50
CA ALA A 75 -13.70 -16.48 6.60
C ALA A 75 -12.31 -16.23 6.00
N GLU A 76 -11.62 -17.31 5.58
CA GLU A 76 -10.30 -17.24 4.95
C GLU A 76 -10.26 -16.24 3.77
N GLY A 77 -11.28 -16.23 2.91
CA GLY A 77 -11.36 -15.30 1.79
C GLY A 77 -11.44 -13.82 2.22
N GLU A 78 -12.04 -13.50 3.37
CA GLU A 78 -12.03 -12.13 3.92
C GLU A 78 -10.65 -11.78 4.48
N LEU A 79 -10.04 -12.70 5.24
CA LEU A 79 -8.71 -12.53 5.80
C LEU A 79 -7.67 -12.30 4.69
N SER A 80 -7.74 -13.06 3.60
CA SER A 80 -6.87 -12.93 2.42
C SER A 80 -7.00 -11.56 1.75
N VAL A 81 -8.20 -10.98 1.69
CA VAL A 81 -8.41 -9.62 1.13
C VAL A 81 -7.80 -8.56 2.04
N ARG A 82 -8.10 -8.63 3.35
CA ARG A 82 -7.52 -7.73 4.35
C ARG A 82 -6.00 -7.81 4.34
N PHE A 83 -5.47 -9.03 4.25
CA PHE A 83 -4.03 -9.30 4.21
C PHE A 83 -3.38 -8.60 3.03
N ASN A 84 -3.86 -8.85 1.81
CA ASN A 84 -3.28 -8.29 0.58
C ASN A 84 -3.32 -6.76 0.58
N GLN A 85 -4.36 -6.14 1.14
CA GLN A 85 -4.42 -4.69 1.27
C GLN A 85 -3.37 -4.16 2.25
N LEU A 86 -3.21 -4.82 3.39
CA LEU A 86 -2.27 -4.40 4.43
C LEU A 86 -0.81 -4.59 4.03
N VAL A 87 -0.47 -5.63 3.27
CA VAL A 87 0.90 -5.85 2.78
C VAL A 87 1.16 -5.24 1.38
N SER A 88 0.24 -4.42 0.89
CA SER A 88 0.38 -3.78 -0.43
C SER A 88 1.49 -2.72 -0.45
N ALA A 89 2.04 -2.48 -1.64
CA ALA A 89 3.01 -1.40 -1.86
C ALA A 89 2.43 -0.02 -1.48
N GLU A 90 1.13 0.20 -1.70
CA GLU A 90 0.42 1.40 -1.27
C GLU A 90 0.42 1.56 0.26
N ALA A 91 0.16 0.48 1.00
CA ALA A 91 0.16 0.50 2.46
C ALA A 91 1.58 0.76 3.01
N CYS A 92 2.59 0.04 2.49
CA CYS A 92 3.99 0.24 2.86
C CYS A 92 4.47 1.67 2.52
N ALA A 93 4.15 2.18 1.33
CA ALA A 93 4.51 3.55 0.93
C ALA A 93 3.82 4.60 1.81
N SER A 94 2.58 4.38 2.23
CA SER A 94 1.89 5.26 3.18
C SER A 94 2.60 5.31 4.53
N VAL A 95 3.13 4.18 5.01
CA VAL A 95 3.93 4.13 6.25
C VAL A 95 5.25 4.87 6.06
N ALA A 96 5.90 4.72 4.90
CA ALA A 96 7.11 5.47 4.58
C ALA A 96 6.88 6.99 4.61
N ASP A 97 5.73 7.43 4.11
CA ASP A 97 5.33 8.84 4.10
C ASP A 97 5.02 9.35 5.52
N GLU A 98 4.30 8.56 6.34
CA GLU A 98 4.03 8.85 7.76
C GLU A 98 5.33 9.02 8.58
N MET A 99 6.34 8.21 8.28
CA MET A 99 7.65 8.26 8.92
C MET A 99 8.63 9.28 8.30
N GLU A 100 8.19 10.02 7.26
CA GLU A 100 9.04 10.91 6.46
C GLU A 100 10.33 10.26 5.93
N LEU A 101 10.30 8.95 5.61
CA LEU A 101 11.50 8.19 5.20
C LEU A 101 12.17 8.75 3.95
N HIS A 102 11.42 9.46 3.09
CA HIS A 102 11.94 10.14 1.91
C HIS A 102 13.17 11.02 2.18
N ARG A 103 13.34 11.53 3.41
CA ARG A 103 14.48 12.33 3.85
C ARG A 103 15.77 11.52 4.01
N PHE A 104 15.63 10.22 4.29
CA PHE A 104 16.73 9.30 4.61
C PHE A 104 17.09 8.37 3.46
N ILE A 105 16.18 8.17 2.49
CA ILE A 105 16.43 7.29 1.35
C ILE A 105 17.64 7.79 0.54
N ARG A 106 18.65 6.94 0.44
CA ARG A 106 19.88 7.20 -0.30
C ARG A 106 19.74 6.65 -1.70
N THR A 107 19.84 7.56 -2.66
CA THR A 107 19.73 7.22 -4.08
C THR A 107 20.83 7.89 -4.90
N GLY A 108 21.15 7.30 -6.06
CA GLY A 108 22.17 7.82 -6.96
C GLY A 108 21.74 9.03 -7.79
N SER A 109 22.67 9.55 -8.58
CA SER A 109 22.47 10.70 -9.46
C SER A 109 21.37 10.50 -10.51
N ASP A 110 21.03 9.25 -10.84
CA ASP A 110 20.02 8.90 -11.86
C ASP A 110 18.56 9.00 -11.39
N VAL A 111 18.33 9.32 -10.10
CA VAL A 111 16.98 9.42 -9.53
C VAL A 111 16.14 10.56 -10.08
N LYS A 112 16.76 11.54 -10.73
CA LYS A 112 16.04 12.61 -11.44
C LYS A 112 15.16 12.08 -12.59
N LYS A 113 15.26 10.81 -12.97
CA LYS A 113 14.42 10.15 -13.99
C LYS A 113 13.33 9.22 -13.41
N ILE A 114 13.16 9.16 -12.09
CA ILE A 114 12.21 8.23 -11.48
C ILE A 114 10.77 8.76 -11.61
N THR A 115 9.90 7.94 -12.21
CA THR A 115 8.46 8.21 -12.33
C THR A 115 7.76 8.13 -10.97
N ALA A 116 6.58 8.74 -10.83
CA ALA A 116 5.82 8.68 -9.57
C ALA A 116 5.55 7.25 -9.09
N LYS A 117 5.26 6.31 -10.02
CA LYS A 117 5.07 4.89 -9.73
C LYS A 117 6.34 4.25 -9.17
N ASN A 118 7.49 4.50 -9.80
CA ASN A 118 8.75 3.94 -9.32
C ASN A 118 9.11 4.50 -7.93
N MET A 119 8.72 5.74 -7.61
CA MET A 119 8.88 6.27 -6.25
C MET A 119 7.96 5.61 -5.21
N LEU A 120 6.75 5.17 -5.60
CA LEU A 120 5.89 4.39 -4.72
C LEU A 120 6.56 3.07 -4.33
N ASN A 121 7.09 2.33 -5.32
CA ASN A 121 7.79 1.07 -5.05
C ASN A 121 9.01 1.29 -4.15
N VAL A 122 9.87 2.26 -4.46
CA VAL A 122 11.03 2.56 -3.61
C VAL A 122 10.65 2.87 -2.16
N ARG A 123 9.52 3.57 -1.94
CA ARG A 123 9.03 3.82 -0.58
C ARG A 123 8.55 2.54 0.11
N ALA A 124 7.85 1.67 -0.62
CA ALA A 124 7.40 0.38 -0.12
C ALA A 124 8.59 -0.53 0.26
N ASP A 125 9.53 -0.74 -0.67
CA ASP A 125 10.67 -1.63 -0.50
C ASP A 125 11.54 -1.20 0.70
N VAL A 126 11.68 0.11 0.91
CA VAL A 126 12.45 0.68 2.03
C VAL A 126 11.81 0.35 3.39
N VAL A 127 10.48 0.32 3.47
CA VAL A 127 9.77 -0.04 4.69
C VAL A 127 9.93 -1.53 4.98
N GLU A 128 9.80 -2.39 3.97
CA GLU A 128 10.07 -3.83 4.12
C GLU A 128 11.53 -4.06 4.55
N SER A 129 12.47 -3.39 3.90
CA SER A 129 13.88 -3.46 4.25
C SER A 129 14.19 -3.00 5.66
N LEU A 130 13.47 -1.98 6.15
CA LEU A 130 13.55 -1.51 7.52
C LEU A 130 13.02 -2.55 8.50
N ILE A 131 11.91 -3.21 8.19
CA ILE A 131 11.37 -4.33 8.99
C ILE A 131 12.41 -5.44 9.11
N ALA A 132 13.08 -5.82 8.00
CA ALA A 132 14.16 -6.80 8.04
C ALA A 132 15.36 -6.34 8.87
N ALA A 133 15.72 -5.06 8.82
CA ALA A 133 16.82 -4.52 9.63
C ALA A 133 16.52 -4.62 11.13
N ILE A 134 15.30 -4.29 11.55
CA ILE A 134 14.84 -4.44 12.94
C ILE A 134 14.87 -5.93 13.33
N TYR A 135 14.27 -6.79 12.49
CA TYR A 135 14.21 -8.23 12.73
C TYR A 135 15.60 -8.86 12.92
N LEU A 136 16.56 -8.51 12.05
CA LEU A 136 17.92 -9.07 12.12
C LEU A 136 18.74 -8.58 13.31
N GLU A 137 18.41 -7.42 13.88
CA GLU A 137 19.15 -6.87 15.03
C GLU A 137 18.48 -7.21 16.38
N ALA A 138 17.15 -7.14 16.44
CA ALA A 138 16.38 -7.21 17.68
C ALA A 138 15.33 -8.34 17.72
N GLY A 139 15.24 -9.15 16.65
CA GLY A 139 14.35 -10.29 16.58
C GLY A 139 12.90 -9.97 16.19
N LEU A 140 12.07 -11.02 16.14
CA LEU A 140 10.69 -10.93 15.65
C LEU A 140 9.81 -10.01 16.50
N GLU A 141 9.94 -10.04 17.83
CA GLU A 141 9.07 -9.25 18.71
C GLU A 141 9.31 -7.74 18.57
N ALA A 142 10.54 -7.30 18.32
CA ALA A 142 10.83 -5.90 18.02
C ALA A 142 10.21 -5.48 16.67
N ALA A 143 10.36 -6.31 15.63
CA ALA A 143 9.75 -6.07 14.33
C ALA A 143 8.21 -6.06 14.42
N ARG A 144 7.63 -6.97 15.21
CA ARG A 144 6.19 -7.03 15.50
C ARG A 144 5.71 -5.76 16.18
N GLY A 145 6.43 -5.23 17.17
CA GLY A 145 6.10 -3.97 17.83
C GLY A 145 6.06 -2.78 16.85
N PHE A 146 7.02 -2.70 15.93
CA PHE A 146 7.03 -1.72 14.85
C PHE A 146 5.82 -1.91 13.91
N ILE A 147 5.56 -3.13 13.45
CA ILE A 147 4.45 -3.42 12.54
C ILE A 147 3.11 -3.09 13.19
N LEU A 148 2.86 -3.51 14.43
CA LEU A 148 1.61 -3.21 15.14
C LEU A 148 1.40 -1.70 15.27
N LYS A 149 2.44 -0.92 15.61
CA LYS A 149 2.36 0.53 15.74
C LYS A 149 1.80 1.20 14.48
N TYR A 150 2.21 0.76 13.28
CA TYR A 150 1.78 1.38 12.02
C TYR A 150 0.60 0.65 11.37
N TRP A 151 0.43 -0.66 11.55
CA TRP A 151 -0.61 -1.44 10.86
C TRP A 151 -1.90 -1.59 11.65
N GLN A 152 -1.90 -1.48 12.99
CA GLN A 152 -3.10 -1.75 13.80
C GLN A 152 -4.27 -0.83 13.43
N GLY A 153 -4.03 0.49 13.30
CA GLY A 153 -5.06 1.44 12.89
C GLY A 153 -5.54 1.25 11.45
N ARG A 154 -4.70 0.68 10.57
CA ARG A 154 -5.03 0.36 9.18
C ARG A 154 -5.89 -0.91 9.10
N ALA A 155 -5.56 -1.92 9.89
CA ALA A 155 -6.30 -3.18 9.97
C ALA A 155 -7.71 -3.01 10.55
N ALA A 156 -7.89 -2.05 11.47
CA ALA A 156 -9.18 -1.76 12.10
C ALA A 156 -10.19 -1.03 11.17
N ARG A 157 -9.80 -0.62 9.97
CA ARG A 157 -10.72 0.11 9.07
C ARG A 157 -11.80 -0.82 8.52
N ALA A 158 -13.03 -0.32 8.51
CA ALA A 158 -14.22 -1.07 8.09
C ALA A 158 -14.22 -1.44 6.59
N ASP A 159 -13.48 -0.68 5.77
CA ASP A 159 -13.30 -0.95 4.34
C ASP A 159 -12.23 -2.02 4.05
N GLY A 160 -11.47 -2.47 5.06
CA GLY A 160 -10.36 -3.42 4.90
C GLY A 160 -10.75 -4.78 4.30
N ALA A 161 -12.03 -5.16 4.35
CA ALA A 161 -12.55 -6.39 3.74
C ALA A 161 -13.07 -6.21 2.30
N ARG A 162 -13.18 -4.97 1.80
CA ARG A 162 -13.77 -4.73 0.48
C ARG A 162 -12.78 -5.13 -0.60
N ARG A 163 -13.13 -6.16 -1.37
CA ARG A 163 -12.42 -6.55 -2.59
C ARG A 163 -12.40 -5.41 -3.59
N ASP A 164 -11.50 -5.48 -4.57
CA ASP A 164 -11.56 -4.57 -5.72
C ASP A 164 -12.95 -4.70 -6.38
N ALA A 165 -13.72 -3.60 -6.42
CA ALA A 165 -15.12 -3.64 -6.83
C ALA A 165 -15.27 -4.10 -8.28
N LYS A 166 -14.29 -3.83 -9.16
CA LYS A 166 -14.32 -4.33 -10.54
C LYS A 166 -14.13 -5.84 -10.59
N THR A 167 -13.17 -6.37 -9.83
CA THR A 167 -12.93 -7.82 -9.78
C THR A 167 -14.14 -8.55 -9.20
N GLU A 168 -14.65 -8.08 -8.07
CA GLU A 168 -15.82 -8.69 -7.43
C GLU A 168 -17.06 -8.61 -8.33
N LEU A 169 -17.27 -7.46 -8.99
CA LEU A 169 -18.38 -7.32 -9.94
C LEU A 169 -18.21 -8.27 -11.12
N GLN A 170 -17.00 -8.41 -11.66
CA GLN A 170 -16.75 -9.34 -12.76
C GLN A 170 -17.04 -10.79 -12.38
N GLU A 171 -16.60 -11.24 -11.21
CA GLU A 171 -16.88 -12.59 -10.71
C GLU A 171 -18.38 -12.80 -10.50
N TRP A 172 -19.04 -11.85 -9.85
CA TRP A 172 -20.48 -11.91 -9.58
C TRP A 172 -21.32 -11.90 -10.87
N THR A 173 -21.02 -11.03 -11.84
CA THR A 173 -21.79 -11.00 -13.09
C THR A 173 -21.53 -12.22 -13.95
N HIS A 174 -20.30 -12.74 -13.95
CA HIS A 174 -19.99 -13.97 -14.66
C HIS A 174 -20.77 -15.14 -14.06
N ALA A 175 -20.82 -15.25 -12.72
CA ALA A 175 -21.57 -16.31 -12.04
C ALA A 175 -23.09 -16.19 -12.23
N ARG A 176 -23.65 -14.97 -12.23
CA ARG A 176 -25.11 -14.75 -12.26
C ARG A 176 -25.70 -14.56 -13.66
N TYR A 177 -24.97 -13.94 -14.57
CA TYR A 177 -25.44 -13.55 -15.92
C TYR A 177 -24.62 -14.17 -17.05
N GLY A 178 -23.54 -14.89 -16.76
CA GLY A 178 -22.69 -15.51 -17.78
C GLY A 178 -21.90 -14.52 -18.65
N ALA A 179 -21.82 -13.25 -18.23
CA ALA A 179 -21.13 -12.19 -18.97
C ALA A 179 -20.41 -11.22 -18.02
N PRO A 180 -19.25 -10.67 -18.40
CA PRO A 180 -18.56 -9.64 -17.64
C PRO A 180 -19.26 -8.27 -17.78
N PRO A 181 -19.06 -7.33 -16.84
CA PRO A 181 -19.55 -5.97 -16.96
C PRO A 181 -18.79 -5.21 -18.06
N ASN A 182 -19.48 -4.33 -18.79
CA ASN A 182 -18.88 -3.44 -19.78
C ASN A 182 -18.79 -2.01 -19.25
N TYR A 183 -17.63 -1.38 -19.35
CA TYR A 183 -17.40 -0.01 -18.88
C TYR A 183 -17.21 0.94 -20.06
N LYS A 184 -17.92 2.07 -20.04
CA LYS A 184 -17.84 3.12 -21.05
C LYS A 184 -17.59 4.47 -20.40
N VAL A 185 -16.56 5.18 -20.86
CA VAL A 185 -16.36 6.59 -20.47
C VAL A 185 -17.39 7.44 -21.22
N ALA A 186 -18.34 8.02 -20.48
CA ALA A 186 -19.40 8.86 -21.04
C ALA A 186 -18.98 10.32 -21.14
N ASP A 187 -18.17 10.82 -20.19
CA ASP A 187 -17.72 12.21 -20.17
C ASP A 187 -16.36 12.36 -19.48
N ARG A 188 -15.66 13.44 -19.82
CA ARG A 188 -14.50 13.95 -19.09
C ARG A 188 -14.63 15.46 -18.97
N SER A 189 -14.74 15.95 -17.74
CA SER A 189 -14.87 17.37 -17.40
C SER A 189 -13.81 17.80 -16.39
N GLY A 190 -13.82 19.07 -15.99
CA GLY A 190 -12.88 19.63 -15.02
C GLY A 190 -11.56 20.12 -15.64
N PRO A 191 -10.81 20.98 -14.92
CA PRO A 191 -9.52 21.50 -15.37
C PRO A 191 -8.46 20.40 -15.41
N ASP A 192 -7.37 20.60 -16.16
CA ASP A 192 -6.32 19.58 -16.33
C ASP A 192 -5.68 19.10 -15.02
N HIS A 193 -5.68 19.94 -13.98
CA HIS A 193 -5.17 19.62 -12.65
C HIS A 193 -6.22 19.01 -11.71
N ASP A 194 -7.50 18.98 -12.12
CA ASP A 194 -8.58 18.28 -11.41
C ASP A 194 -9.62 17.69 -12.39
N PRO A 195 -9.22 16.72 -13.24
CA PRO A 195 -10.15 16.10 -14.16
C PRO A 195 -11.22 15.31 -13.39
N ARG A 196 -12.42 15.19 -13.98
CA ARG A 196 -13.53 14.35 -13.54
C ARG A 196 -13.92 13.45 -14.71
N PHE A 197 -13.84 12.14 -14.52
CA PHE A 197 -14.25 11.14 -15.49
C PHE A 197 -15.59 10.55 -15.08
N THR A 198 -16.54 10.54 -16.00
CA THR A 198 -17.85 9.89 -15.83
C THR A 198 -17.82 8.57 -16.58
N VAL A 199 -17.98 7.46 -15.86
CA VAL A 199 -17.98 6.10 -16.41
C VAL A 199 -19.32 5.44 -16.15
N ILE A 200 -19.89 4.82 -17.18
CA ILE A 200 -21.09 4.01 -17.12
C ILE A 200 -20.68 2.53 -17.10
N VAL A 201 -21.23 1.76 -16.16
CA VAL A 201 -21.13 0.30 -16.15
C VAL A 201 -22.45 -0.32 -16.63
N GLU A 202 -22.35 -1.21 -17.61
CA GLU A 202 -23.48 -1.91 -18.23
C GLU A 202 -23.33 -3.42 -18.04
N ILE A 203 -24.39 -4.08 -17.59
CA ILE A 203 -24.45 -5.54 -17.47
C ILE A 203 -25.74 -5.99 -18.17
N PRO A 204 -25.68 -6.97 -19.08
CA PRO A 204 -26.88 -7.47 -19.76
C PRO A 204 -27.96 -7.87 -18.75
N GLY A 205 -29.16 -7.31 -18.88
CA GLY A 205 -30.29 -7.59 -17.99
C GLY A 205 -30.35 -6.78 -16.69
N LEU A 206 -29.42 -5.85 -16.46
CA LEU A 206 -29.44 -4.92 -15.33
C LEU A 206 -29.48 -3.46 -15.79
N LYS A 207 -30.03 -2.59 -14.93
CA LYS A 207 -29.94 -1.14 -15.15
C LYS A 207 -28.49 -0.69 -15.00
N PRO A 208 -27.97 0.15 -15.92
CA PRO A 208 -26.62 0.66 -15.81
C PRO A 208 -26.44 1.55 -14.58
N GLU A 209 -25.20 1.70 -14.12
CA GLU A 209 -24.81 2.65 -13.07
C GLU A 209 -23.70 3.57 -13.53
N ILE A 210 -23.56 4.71 -12.83
CA ILE A 210 -22.59 5.74 -13.16
C ILE A 210 -21.63 5.96 -12.00
N GLY A 211 -20.33 5.89 -12.28
CA GLY A 211 -19.27 6.31 -11.37
C GLY A 211 -18.57 7.56 -11.88
N ILE A 212 -18.22 8.46 -10.96
CA ILE A 212 -17.53 9.71 -11.27
C ILE A 212 -16.35 9.86 -10.33
N ASP A 213 -15.14 10.02 -10.88
CA ASP A 213 -13.92 10.21 -10.07
C ASP A 213 -12.81 10.92 -10.88
N ARG A 214 -11.67 11.20 -10.25
CA ARG A 214 -10.51 11.93 -10.80
C ARG A 214 -9.70 11.14 -11.81
N SER A 215 -9.97 9.84 -11.94
CA SER A 215 -9.37 8.99 -12.97
C SER A 215 -10.41 8.01 -13.53
N LYS A 216 -10.19 7.54 -14.77
CA LYS A 216 -11.03 6.51 -15.39
C LYS A 216 -11.17 5.28 -14.50
N ARG A 217 -10.05 4.77 -13.98
CA ARG A 217 -10.02 3.57 -13.12
C ARG A 217 -10.80 3.78 -11.82
N ALA A 218 -10.66 4.94 -11.18
CA ALA A 218 -11.41 5.24 -9.96
C ALA A 218 -12.91 5.40 -10.26
N ALA A 219 -13.27 6.04 -11.37
CA ALA A 219 -14.67 6.16 -11.79
C ALA A 219 -15.30 4.79 -12.09
N GLU A 220 -14.55 3.86 -12.70
CA GLU A 220 -14.97 2.47 -12.87
C GLU A 220 -15.22 1.77 -11.52
N GLN A 221 -14.34 1.95 -10.52
CA GLN A 221 -14.53 1.40 -9.18
C GLN A 221 -15.79 1.93 -8.51
N VAL A 222 -16.07 3.24 -8.63
CA VAL A 222 -17.29 3.85 -8.09
C VAL A 222 -18.53 3.26 -8.77
N ALA A 223 -18.51 3.12 -10.10
CA ALA A 223 -19.62 2.53 -10.84
C ALA A 223 -19.87 1.07 -10.40
N ALA A 224 -18.79 0.30 -10.25
CA ALA A 224 -18.87 -1.10 -9.85
C ALA A 224 -19.40 -1.27 -8.41
N THR A 225 -18.90 -0.44 -7.49
CA THR A 225 -19.34 -0.41 -6.09
C THR A 225 -20.83 -0.16 -5.99
N LYS A 226 -21.36 0.80 -6.75
CA LYS A 226 -22.80 1.11 -6.78
C LYS A 226 -23.64 -0.08 -7.25
N ILE A 227 -23.18 -0.84 -8.26
CA ILE A 227 -23.88 -2.06 -8.67
C ILE A 227 -23.84 -3.09 -7.53
N LEU A 228 -22.67 -3.38 -6.97
CA LEU A 228 -22.52 -4.38 -5.90
C LEU A 228 -23.38 -4.06 -4.68
N GLU A 229 -23.46 -2.78 -4.28
CA GLU A 229 -24.32 -2.32 -3.19
C GLU A 229 -25.81 -2.38 -3.54
N ARG A 230 -26.19 -1.98 -4.77
CA ARG A 230 -27.59 -1.99 -5.23
C ARG A 230 -28.15 -3.41 -5.32
N GLU A 231 -27.32 -4.34 -5.76
CA GLU A 231 -27.69 -5.74 -5.97
C GLU A 231 -27.50 -6.60 -4.70
N GLY A 232 -27.12 -5.97 -3.58
CA GLY A 232 -26.99 -6.61 -2.26
C GLY A 232 -25.78 -7.52 -2.10
N VAL A 233 -24.81 -7.44 -3.00
CA VAL A 233 -23.54 -8.19 -2.92
C VAL A 233 -22.65 -7.59 -1.85
N TRP A 234 -22.60 -6.25 -1.78
CA TRP A 234 -21.93 -5.52 -0.72
C TRP A 234 -22.94 -4.88 0.22
N ALA A 235 -22.65 -4.95 1.52
CA ALA A 235 -23.35 -4.12 2.48
C ALA A 235 -23.00 -2.65 2.21
N LYS A 236 -24.02 -1.80 2.09
CA LYS A 236 -23.79 -0.35 2.12
C LYS A 236 -23.05 -0.01 3.40
N PRO A 237 -22.05 0.88 3.38
CA PRO A 237 -21.50 1.41 4.62
C PRO A 237 -22.69 1.97 5.40
N SER A 238 -22.99 1.39 6.55
CA SER A 238 -23.97 1.95 7.48
C SER A 238 -23.57 3.39 7.71
N ASP A 239 -24.51 4.34 7.60
CA ASP A 239 -24.34 5.69 8.12
C ASP A 239 -24.00 5.55 9.61
N ALA A 240 -22.70 5.50 9.92
CA ALA A 240 -22.21 5.42 11.27
C ALA A 240 -22.40 6.80 11.88
N ASN A 241 -23.49 6.94 12.65
CA ASN A 241 -23.58 7.91 13.73
C ASN A 241 -22.43 7.72 14.72
#